data_AF-A0A943TWP0-F1
#
_entry.id   AF-A0A943TWP0-F1
#
_cell.length_a   1.000
_cell.length_b   1.000
_cell.length_c   1.000
_cell.angle_alpha   90.00
_cell.angle_beta   90.00
_cell.angle_gamma   90.00
#
_symmetry.space_group_name_H-M   'P 1'
#
loop_
_entity.id
_entity.type
_entity.pdbx_description
1 polymer ?
#
loop_
_entity_poly.entity_id
_entity_poly.type
_entity_poly.pdbx_seq_one_letter_code
_entity_poly.pdbx_strand_id
1 'polypeptide(L)'
;EELYEELRAQSITDISQVEYAVLETDGTMSVILFPEFRPATARDLGLKPRDTGYPVIIINDGKLMRDNLRIAGRDEVWLRQELKRRGASGPGDVYLLMLDAAGGVYYAPKGAV
;
A
#
# COMPACT_ATOMS: atom_id res chain seq x y z
N GLU A 1 -24.19 -4.77 21.62
CA GLU A 1 -24.21 -4.68 20.15
C GLU A 1 -22.93 -4.03 19.65
N GLU A 2 -22.55 -2.88 20.21
CA GLU A 2 -21.29 -2.15 19.98
C GLU A 2 -20.02 -3.04 19.90
N LEU A 3 -19.80 -3.94 20.87
CA LEU A 3 -18.65 -4.87 20.82
C LEU A 3 -18.59 -5.69 19.52
N TYR A 4 -19.71 -6.25 19.07
CA TYR A 4 -19.76 -7.07 17.86
C TYR A 4 -19.69 -6.24 16.58
N GLU A 5 -20.13 -4.98 16.62
CA GLU A 5 -19.96 -4.04 15.50
C GLU A 5 -18.50 -3.73 15.27
N GLU A 6 -17.78 -3.43 16.35
CA GLU A 6 -16.35 -3.12 16.31
C GLU A 6 -15.51 -4.34 15.93
N LEU A 7 -15.83 -5.54 16.44
CA LEU A 7 -15.21 -6.79 15.99
C LEU A 7 -15.42 -7.02 14.49
N ARG A 8 -16.65 -6.80 13.97
CA ARG A 8 -16.93 -6.95 12.54
C ARG A 8 -16.23 -5.89 11.69
N ALA A 9 -16.07 -4.67 12.18
CA ALA A 9 -15.28 -3.63 11.50
C ALA A 9 -13.82 -4.07 11.31
N GLN A 10 -13.31 -4.90 12.22
CA GLN A 10 -11.98 -5.52 12.16
C GLN A 10 -11.98 -6.91 11.48
N SER A 11 -13.04 -7.25 10.74
CA SER A 11 -13.21 -8.53 10.03
C SER A 11 -13.30 -9.78 10.92
N ILE A 12 -13.71 -9.63 12.19
CA ILE A 12 -13.89 -10.73 13.15
C ILE A 12 -15.39 -10.97 13.36
N THR A 13 -15.88 -12.14 12.94
CA THR A 13 -17.30 -12.53 13.08
C THR A 13 -17.55 -13.54 14.20
N ASP A 14 -16.50 -14.19 14.68
CA ASP A 14 -16.54 -15.20 15.73
C ASP A 14 -15.67 -14.78 16.90
N ILE A 15 -16.31 -14.44 18.02
CA ILE A 15 -15.64 -13.96 19.23
C ILE A 15 -14.78 -15.04 19.89
N SER A 16 -14.99 -16.33 19.60
CA SER A 16 -14.15 -17.39 20.15
C SER A 16 -12.70 -17.35 19.62
N GLN A 17 -12.47 -16.61 18.54
CA GLN A 17 -11.14 -16.38 17.98
C GLN A 17 -10.33 -15.31 18.73
N VAL A 18 -10.99 -14.54 19.59
CA VAL A 18 -10.40 -13.40 20.30
C VAL A 18 -9.76 -13.86 21.61
N GLU A 19 -8.46 -13.62 21.75
CA GLU A 19 -7.72 -13.84 22.99
C GLU A 19 -7.87 -12.63 23.93
N TYR A 20 -7.78 -11.41 23.38
CA TYR A 20 -7.99 -10.16 24.12
C TYR A 20 -8.77 -9.14 23.28
N ALA A 21 -9.65 -8.40 23.94
CA ALA A 21 -10.29 -7.20 23.42
C ALA A 21 -10.09 -6.08 24.45
N VAL A 22 -9.40 -5.01 24.05
CA VAL A 22 -9.02 -3.89 24.91
C VAL A 22 -9.68 -2.63 24.39
N LEU A 23 -10.47 -1.96 25.24
CA LEU A 23 -11.04 -0.66 24.93
C LEU A 23 -10.03 0.43 25.31
N GLU A 24 -9.56 1.17 24.31
CA GLU A 24 -8.57 2.24 24.47
C GLU A 24 -9.22 3.54 24.96
N THR A 25 -8.41 4.49 25.42
CA THR A 25 -8.89 5.76 25.98
C THR A 25 -9.58 6.67 24.96
N ASP A 26 -9.35 6.45 23.67
CA ASP A 26 -9.98 7.19 22.58
C ASP A 26 -11.30 6.54 22.10
N GLY A 27 -11.72 5.45 22.74
CA GLY A 27 -12.93 4.71 22.41
C GLY A 27 -12.75 3.68 21.30
N THR A 28 -11.54 3.52 20.74
CA THR A 28 -11.24 2.44 19.80
C THR A 28 -11.03 1.12 20.54
N MET A 29 -11.26 -0.01 19.87
CA MET A 29 -10.99 -1.33 20.44
C MET A 29 -9.79 -1.98 19.75
N SER A 30 -8.80 -2.38 20.53
CA SER A 30 -7.68 -3.22 20.08
C SER A 30 -8.04 -4.69 20.28
N VAL A 31 -7.93 -5.51 19.23
CA VAL A 31 -8.27 -6.94 19.27
C VAL A 31 -7.03 -7.78 18.99
N ILE A 32 -6.78 -8.77 19.85
CA ILE A 32 -5.71 -9.77 19.71
C ILE A 32 -6.36 -11.13 19.53
N LEU A 33 -6.08 -11.78 18.41
CA LEU A 33 -6.57 -13.13 18.10
C LEU A 33 -5.65 -14.19 18.71
N PHE A 34 -6.22 -15.36 19.04
CA PHE A 34 -5.41 -16.52 19.36
C PHE A 34 -4.45 -16.86 18.19
N PRO A 35 -3.27 -17.45 18.47
CA PRO A 35 -2.25 -17.73 17.46
C PRO A 35 -2.71 -18.54 16.25
N GLU A 36 -3.71 -19.41 16.38
CA GLU A 36 -4.27 -20.22 15.30
C GLU A 36 -5.20 -19.45 14.35
N PHE A 37 -5.75 -18.30 14.79
CA PHE A 37 -6.69 -17.49 14.01
C PHE A 37 -6.06 -16.23 13.41
N ARG A 38 -4.90 -15.79 13.91
CA ARG A 38 -4.19 -14.65 13.31
C ARG A 38 -3.65 -14.98 11.90
N PRO A 39 -3.57 -13.99 10.98
CA PRO A 39 -2.97 -14.20 9.66
C PRO A 39 -1.53 -14.73 9.74
N ALA A 40 -1.18 -15.69 8.88
CA ALA A 40 0.17 -16.22 8.80
C ALA A 40 1.15 -15.12 8.35
N THR A 41 2.25 -14.97 9.08
CA THR A 41 3.33 -14.07 8.68
C THR A 41 4.24 -14.76 7.66
N ALA A 42 5.02 -13.98 6.91
CA ALA A 42 6.04 -14.54 6.02
C ALA A 42 7.05 -15.44 6.79
N ARG A 43 7.32 -15.12 8.05
CA ARG A 43 8.20 -15.91 8.92
C ARG A 43 7.61 -17.27 9.27
N ASP A 44 6.31 -17.34 9.55
CA ASP A 44 5.62 -18.62 9.84
C ASP A 44 5.71 -19.57 8.65
N LEU A 45 5.72 -19.02 7.43
CA LEU A 45 5.86 -19.76 6.17
C LEU A 45 7.31 -20.03 5.75
N GLY A 46 8.31 -19.58 6.53
CA GLY A 46 9.73 -19.69 6.16
C GLY A 46 10.14 -18.87 4.94
N LEU A 47 9.32 -17.90 4.53
CA LEU A 47 9.57 -17.04 3.38
C LEU A 47 10.48 -15.87 3.76
N LYS A 48 11.31 -15.45 2.80
CA LYS A 48 12.14 -14.23 2.88
C LYS A 48 11.72 -13.27 1.78
N PRO A 49 10.59 -12.54 1.95
CA PRO A 49 10.15 -11.58 0.94
C PRO A 49 11.24 -10.53 0.74
N ARG A 50 11.37 -10.07 -0.51
CA ARG A 50 12.27 -8.97 -0.83
C ARG A 50 11.73 -7.69 -0.21
N ASP A 51 12.58 -6.96 0.50
CA ASP A 51 12.24 -5.61 0.94
C ASP A 51 12.22 -4.69 -0.28
N THR A 52 11.03 -4.17 -0.60
CA THR A 52 10.81 -3.21 -1.69
C THR A 52 10.91 -1.77 -1.22
N GLY A 53 11.05 -1.52 0.09
CA GLY A 53 10.98 -0.20 0.69
C GLY A 53 9.63 0.49 0.47
N TYR A 54 9.54 1.73 0.95
CA TYR A 54 8.37 2.57 0.68
C TYR A 54 8.43 3.14 -0.75
N PRO A 55 7.34 3.03 -1.52
CA PRO A 55 7.29 3.63 -2.86
C PRO A 55 7.27 5.15 -2.77
N VAL A 56 7.99 5.80 -3.68
CA VAL A 56 7.96 7.26 -3.87
C VAL A 56 7.03 7.64 -5.02
N ILE A 57 6.25 8.71 -4.82
CA ILE A 57 5.33 9.21 -5.83
C ILE A 57 6.10 10.05 -6.84
N ILE A 58 6.13 9.62 -8.10
CA ILE A 58 6.80 10.31 -9.20
C ILE A 58 5.83 11.23 -9.95
N ILE A 59 4.61 10.77 -10.21
CA ILE A 59 3.53 11.58 -10.78
C ILE A 59 2.30 11.47 -9.89
N ASN A 60 1.70 12.61 -9.56
CA ASN A 60 0.43 12.70 -8.86
C ASN A 60 -0.51 13.63 -9.62
N ASP A 61 -1.66 13.10 -10.04
CA ASP A 61 -2.70 13.78 -10.80
C ASP A 61 -2.17 14.66 -11.94
N GLY A 62 -1.34 14.08 -12.81
CA GLY A 62 -0.77 14.78 -13.95
C GLY A 62 0.52 15.57 -13.66
N LYS A 63 0.89 15.75 -12.38
CA LYS A 63 2.02 16.59 -11.97
C LYS A 63 3.25 15.75 -11.65
N LEU A 64 4.37 16.08 -12.30
CA LEU A 64 5.67 15.47 -12.03
C LEU A 64 6.28 16.00 -10.73
N MET A 65 6.56 15.10 -9.80
CA MET A 65 7.30 15.35 -8.56
C MET A 65 8.82 15.20 -8.84
N ARG A 66 9.46 16.26 -9.34
CA ARG A 66 10.87 16.22 -9.78
C ARG A 66 11.85 15.84 -8.67
N ASP A 67 11.62 16.33 -7.45
CA ASP A 67 12.48 15.99 -6.31
C ASP A 67 12.39 14.49 -5.98
N ASN A 68 11.19 13.91 -6.04
CA ASN A 68 10.99 12.48 -5.83
C ASN A 68 11.63 11.63 -6.92
N LEU A 69 11.58 12.09 -8.18
CA LEU A 69 12.29 11.44 -9.29
C LEU A 69 13.80 11.38 -9.03
N ARG A 70 14.39 12.49 -8.57
CA ARG A 70 15.81 12.54 -8.18
C ARG A 70 16.12 11.66 -6.98
N ILE A 71 15.29 11.69 -5.94
CA ILE A 71 15.43 10.83 -4.74
C ILE A 71 15.38 9.34 -5.12
N ALA A 72 14.53 8.98 -6.08
CA ALA A 72 14.45 7.62 -6.60
C ALA A 72 15.65 7.20 -7.49
N GLY A 73 16.64 8.09 -7.67
CA GLY A 73 17.78 7.85 -8.54
C GLY A 73 17.38 7.69 -10.00
N ARG A 74 16.36 8.41 -10.45
CA ARG A 74 15.88 8.43 -11.84
C ARG A 74 15.91 9.86 -12.38
N ASP A 75 15.86 9.96 -13.70
CA ASP A 75 15.84 11.23 -14.42
C ASP A 75 14.63 11.33 -15.35
N GLU A 76 14.46 12.49 -15.99
CA GLU A 76 13.34 12.70 -16.91
C GLU A 76 13.47 11.84 -18.19
N VAL A 77 14.66 11.35 -18.54
CA VAL A 77 14.85 10.44 -19.68
C VAL A 77 14.23 9.08 -19.37
N TRP A 78 14.54 8.53 -18.19
CA TRP A 78 13.90 7.32 -17.68
C TRP A 78 12.38 7.47 -17.61
N LEU A 79 11.89 8.60 -17.09
CA LEU A 79 10.46 8.84 -16.97
C LEU A 79 9.78 8.86 -18.34
N ARG A 80 10.37 9.54 -19.33
CA ARG A 80 9.84 9.55 -20.71
C ARG A 80 9.77 8.14 -21.31
N GLN A 81 10.77 7.30 -21.05
CA GLN A 81 10.77 5.90 -21.51
C GLN A 81 9.71 5.05 -20.81
N GLU A 82 9.51 5.22 -19.50
CA GLU A 82 8.46 4.55 -18.73
C GLU A 82 7.06 4.95 -19.22
N LEU A 83 6.81 6.24 -19.42
CA LEU A 83 5.54 6.75 -19.93
C LEU A 83 5.25 6.25 -21.34
N LYS A 84 6.25 6.30 -22.24
CA LYS A 84 6.12 5.80 -23.61
C LYS A 84 5.78 4.31 -23.65
N ARG A 85 6.40 3.49 -22.79
CA ARG A 85 6.09 2.05 -22.68
C ARG A 85 4.64 1.78 -22.29
N ARG A 86 3.97 2.74 -21.65
CA ARG A 86 2.58 2.65 -21.18
C ARG A 86 1.59 3.41 -22.06
N GLY A 87 2.04 3.97 -23.19
CA GLY A 87 1.19 4.73 -24.12
C GLY A 87 0.83 6.14 -23.63
N ALA A 88 1.46 6.66 -22.58
CA ALA A 88 1.27 8.03 -22.12
C ALA A 88 2.17 8.99 -22.88
N SER A 89 1.62 10.13 -23.31
CA SER A 89 2.35 11.19 -24.02
C SER A 89 3.15 12.07 -23.05
N GLY A 90 2.68 12.17 -21.80
CA GLY A 90 3.39 12.89 -20.76
C GLY A 90 2.78 12.69 -19.37
N PRO A 91 3.30 13.40 -18.35
CA PRO A 91 2.78 13.30 -16.99
C PRO A 91 1.28 13.56 -16.90
N GLY A 92 0.74 14.49 -17.70
CA GLY A 92 -0.68 14.87 -17.71
C GLY A 92 -1.66 13.72 -17.96
N ASP A 93 -1.22 12.65 -18.62
CA ASP A 93 -2.04 11.47 -18.91
C ASP A 93 -2.05 10.45 -17.76
N VAL A 94 -1.41 10.76 -16.63
CA VAL A 94 -1.16 9.83 -15.54
C VAL A 94 -1.77 10.35 -14.24
N TYR A 95 -2.65 9.56 -13.65
CA TYR A 95 -3.22 9.84 -12.33
C TYR A 95 -2.20 9.56 -11.23
N LEU A 96 -1.52 8.41 -11.27
CA LEU A 96 -0.52 8.05 -10.27
C LEU A 96 0.62 7.25 -10.89
N LEU A 97 1.86 7.63 -10.62
CA LEU A 97 3.04 6.81 -10.89
C LEU A 97 3.89 6.75 -9.63
N MET A 98 4.15 5.54 -9.14
CA MET A 98 5.02 5.32 -7.99
C MET A 98 6.14 4.36 -8.33
N LEU A 99 7.29 4.54 -7.68
CA LEU A 99 8.46 3.69 -7.84
C LEU A 99 8.93 3.22 -6.46
N ASP A 100 9.05 1.91 -6.27
CA ASP A 100 9.64 1.32 -5.08
C ASP A 100 11.17 1.17 -5.21
N ALA A 101 11.85 0.86 -4.09
CA ALA A 101 13.30 0.72 -4.05
C ALA A 101 13.82 -0.52 -4.81
N ALA A 102 12.95 -1.51 -5.04
CA ALA A 102 13.25 -2.68 -5.86
C ALA A 102 13.12 -2.42 -7.37
N GLY A 103 12.61 -1.25 -7.77
CA GLY A 103 12.38 -0.85 -9.15
C GLY A 103 10.96 -1.16 -9.66
N GLY A 104 10.06 -1.61 -8.79
CA GLY A 104 8.66 -1.84 -9.11
C GLY A 104 7.94 -0.53 -9.40
N VAL A 105 7.26 -0.47 -10.55
CA VAL A 105 6.52 0.71 -10.99
C VAL A 105 5.01 0.43 -10.93
N TYR A 106 4.34 1.16 -10.04
CA TYR A 106 2.89 1.29 -10.09
C TYR A 106 2.50 2.43 -11.04
N TYR A 107 1.44 2.22 -11.83
CA TYR A 107 0.93 3.21 -12.78
C TYR A 107 -0.58 3.13 -12.85
N ALA A 108 -1.23 4.29 -12.77
CA ALA A 108 -2.63 4.48 -13.04
C ALA A 108 -2.81 5.61 -14.09
N PRO A 109 -3.45 5.34 -15.25
CA PRO A 109 -3.71 6.37 -16.25
C PRO A 109 -4.80 7.34 -15.77
N LYS A 110 -4.78 8.57 -16.29
CA LYS A 110 -5.84 9.55 -16.07
C LYS A 110 -6.96 9.27 -17.08
N GLY A 111 -8.16 8.92 -16.60
CA GLY A 111 -9.32 8.68 -17.45
C GLY A 111 -9.68 7.22 -17.75
N ALA A 112 -9.24 6.25 -16.93
CA ALA A 112 -9.89 4.94 -16.90
C ALA A 112 -11.16 5.03 -16.03
N VAL A 113 -12.29 5.30 -16.67
CA VAL A 113 -13.63 4.89 -16.21
C VAL A 113 -14.08 3.75 -17.10
#